data_AF-A0A1F4U845-F1
#
_entry.id   AF-A0A1F4U845-F1
#
_cell.length_a   1.000
_cell.length_b   1.000
_cell.length_c   1.000
_cell.angle_alpha   90.00
_cell.angle_beta   90.00
_cell.angle_gamma   90.00
#
_symmetry.space_group_name_H-M   'P 1'
#
loop_
_entity.id
_entity.type
_entity.pdbx_description
1 polymer ?
#
loop_
_entity_poly.entity_id
_entity_poly.type
_entity_poly.pdbx_seq_one_letter_code
_entity_poly.pdbx_strand_id
1 'polypeptide(L)'
;MTNDQIPNPNESTKSKSKKYDIKERGLDFAVRVGIFTNKTIKNQATLEYGKQLIRSSGSIGANLEEADGTLTKKDFINKMAIARREARESKYWLRLIQQVNRLECPELVTLIGEANELVLILSAIINKVKIQ
;
A
#
# COMPACT_ATOMS: atom_id res chain seq x y z
N MET A 1 -8.73 51.79 -30.89
CA MET A 1 -9.82 50.89 -30.43
C MET A 1 -9.25 49.48 -30.39
N THR A 2 -8.48 49.17 -29.34
CA THR A 2 -7.86 47.86 -29.10
C THR A 2 -8.75 47.14 -28.10
N ASN A 3 -9.36 46.04 -28.55
CA ASN A 3 -10.30 45.24 -27.77
C ASN A 3 -9.50 44.14 -27.05
N ASP A 4 -8.92 44.48 -25.89
CA ASP A 4 -8.26 43.51 -25.03
C ASP A 4 -9.33 42.64 -24.35
N GLN A 5 -9.52 41.43 -24.89
CA GLN A 5 -10.36 40.41 -24.28
C GLN A 5 -9.72 39.94 -22.98
N ILE A 6 -10.36 40.31 -21.85
CA ILE A 6 -10.06 39.80 -20.52
C ILE A 6 -10.36 38.29 -20.49
N PRO A 7 -9.42 37.42 -20.07
CA PRO A 7 -9.69 36.00 -19.91
C PRO A 7 -10.76 35.74 -18.84
N ASN A 8 -11.71 34.87 -19.16
CA ASN A 8 -12.82 34.48 -18.29
C ASN A 8 -12.32 33.79 -17.00
N PRO A 9 -12.75 34.20 -15.78
CA PRO A 9 -12.22 33.66 -14.51
C PRO A 9 -12.66 32.21 -14.19
N ASN A 10 -13.54 31.61 -15.00
CA ASN A 10 -14.17 30.33 -14.67
C ASN A 10 -13.52 29.09 -15.30
N GLU A 11 -12.29 29.17 -15.80
CA GLU A 11 -11.47 27.96 -16.03
C GLU A 11 -10.77 27.51 -14.73
N SER A 12 -11.55 27.36 -13.66
CA SER A 12 -11.11 26.59 -12.50
C SER A 12 -11.09 25.12 -12.90
N THR A 13 -9.89 24.62 -13.17
CA THR A 13 -9.52 23.21 -13.32
C THR A 13 -10.43 22.31 -12.48
N LYS A 14 -11.33 21.56 -13.14
CA LYS A 14 -12.00 20.41 -12.52
C LYS A 14 -10.89 19.47 -12.04
N SER A 15 -10.63 19.48 -10.73
CA SER A 15 -9.86 18.45 -10.05
C SER A 15 -10.52 17.12 -10.39
N LYS A 16 -9.96 16.40 -11.37
CA LYS A 16 -10.31 15.00 -11.62
C LYS A 16 -9.99 14.29 -10.31
N SER A 17 -11.01 13.85 -9.58
CA SER A 17 -10.86 13.05 -8.37
C SER A 17 -9.84 11.95 -8.67
N LYS A 18 -8.65 12.05 -8.08
CA LYS A 18 -7.55 11.13 -8.36
C LYS A 18 -8.07 9.74 -8.04
N LYS A 19 -8.32 8.92 -9.06
CA LYS A 19 -8.82 7.55 -8.90
C LYS A 19 -7.76 6.84 -8.05
N TYR A 20 -8.08 6.54 -6.80
CA TYR A 20 -7.12 5.95 -5.86
C TYR A 20 -6.86 4.52 -6.32
N ASP A 21 -5.72 4.30 -6.97
CA ASP A 21 -5.34 2.98 -7.46
C ASP A 21 -4.67 2.19 -6.33
N ILE A 22 -5.34 1.13 -5.89
CA ILE A 22 -4.84 0.27 -4.81
C ILE A 22 -3.59 -0.50 -5.25
N LYS A 23 -3.43 -0.81 -6.55
CA LYS A 23 -2.30 -1.56 -7.09
C LYS A 23 -1.03 -0.73 -7.01
N GLU A 24 -1.10 0.51 -7.49
CA GLU A 24 0.00 1.50 -7.38
C GLU A 24 0.39 1.74 -5.92
N ARG A 25 -0.59 1.81 -5.03
CA ARG A 25 -0.33 1.97 -3.59
C ARG A 25 0.37 0.75 -2.99
N GLY A 26 -0.01 -0.46 -3.40
CA GLY A 26 0.67 -1.70 -3.01
C GLY A 26 2.11 -1.78 -3.53
N LEU A 27 2.35 -1.33 -4.76
CA LEU A 27 3.68 -1.25 -5.37
C LEU A 27 4.57 -0.24 -4.63
N ASP A 28 4.09 0.99 -4.41
CA ASP A 28 4.81 2.03 -3.66
C ASP A 28 5.18 1.54 -2.25
N PHE A 29 4.24 0.90 -1.57
CA PHE A 29 4.49 0.30 -0.25
C PHE A 29 5.64 -0.72 -0.29
N ALA A 30 5.62 -1.67 -1.24
CA ALA A 30 6.67 -2.68 -1.37
C ALA A 30 8.04 -2.06 -1.69
N VAL A 31 8.09 -1.06 -2.57
CA VAL A 31 9.33 -0.34 -2.91
C VAL A 31 9.90 0.36 -1.67
N ARG A 32 9.07 1.11 -0.95
CA ARG A 32 9.49 1.81 0.27
C ARG A 32 9.95 0.84 1.35
N VAL A 33 9.28 -0.31 1.50
CA VAL A 33 9.72 -1.37 2.40
C VAL A 33 11.11 -1.87 2.01
N GLY A 34 11.37 -2.15 0.73
CA GLY A 34 12.69 -2.58 0.26
C GLY A 34 13.78 -1.55 0.59
N ILE A 35 13.53 -0.28 0.28
CA ILE A 35 14.45 0.83 0.60
C ILE A 35 14.70 0.92 2.11
N PHE A 36 13.65 0.83 2.92
CA PHE A 36 13.76 0.85 4.38
C PHE A 36 14.61 -0.33 4.89
N THR A 37 14.33 -1.56 4.44
CA THR A 37 15.08 -2.74 4.89
C THR A 37 16.57 -2.67 4.59
N ASN A 38 16.96 -2.12 3.43
CA ASN A 38 18.37 -1.93 3.07
C ASN A 38 19.12 -1.00 4.04
N LYS A 39 18.42 -0.08 4.72
CA LYS A 39 19.01 0.87 5.67
C LYS A 39 19.01 0.35 7.12
N THR A 40 18.11 -0.58 7.46
CA THR A 40 17.80 -0.89 8.87
C THR A 40 18.26 -2.27 9.34
N ILE A 41 18.76 -3.13 8.45
CA ILE A 41 19.33 -4.42 8.84
C ILE A 41 20.66 -4.17 9.56
N LYS A 42 20.72 -4.52 10.84
CA LYS A 42 21.88 -4.28 11.73
C LYS A 42 22.40 -5.56 12.40
N ASN A 43 21.60 -6.62 12.43
CA ASN A 43 21.91 -7.89 13.09
C ASN A 43 21.15 -9.06 12.45
N GLN A 44 21.50 -10.29 12.84
CA GLN A 44 20.91 -11.51 12.29
C GLN A 44 19.38 -11.57 12.42
N ALA A 45 18.82 -11.18 13.58
CA ALA A 45 17.37 -11.19 13.77
C ALA A 45 16.67 -10.24 12.79
N THR A 46 17.18 -9.02 12.63
CA THR A 46 16.62 -8.02 11.71
C THR A 46 16.81 -8.39 10.24
N LEU A 47 17.85 -9.16 9.91
CA LEU A 47 18.03 -9.72 8.57
C LEU A 47 16.91 -10.72 8.25
N GLU A 48 16.62 -11.65 9.16
CA GLU A 48 15.55 -12.63 8.95
C GLU A 48 14.17 -11.98 8.92
N TYR A 49 13.90 -11.02 9.80
CA TYR A 49 12.64 -10.25 9.75
C TYR A 49 12.52 -9.40 8.50
N GLY A 50 13.64 -8.80 8.03
CA GLY A 50 13.69 -8.05 6.78
C GLY A 50 13.31 -8.92 5.58
N LYS A 51 13.81 -10.16 5.50
CA LYS A 51 13.44 -11.11 4.43
C LYS A 51 11.92 -11.39 4.44
N GLN A 52 11.32 -11.63 5.60
CA GLN A 52 9.88 -11.89 5.70
C GLN A 52 9.06 -10.63 5.36
N LEU A 53 9.52 -9.46 5.77
CA LEU A 53 8.90 -8.19 5.44
C LEU A 53 8.94 -7.90 3.92
N ILE A 54 10.07 -8.13 3.25
CA ILE A 54 10.19 -7.95 1.79
C ILE A 54 9.22 -8.89 1.06
N ARG A 55 9.15 -10.15 1.47
CA ARG A 55 8.25 -11.14 0.86
C ARG A 55 6.78 -10.77 1.03
N SER A 56 6.35 -10.48 2.26
CA SER A 56 4.96 -10.12 2.54
C SER A 56 4.57 -8.82 1.83
N SER A 57 5.41 -7.78 1.87
CA SER A 57 5.10 -6.50 1.22
C SER A 57 4.97 -6.61 -0.30
N GLY A 58 5.88 -7.34 -0.97
CA GLY A 58 5.77 -7.61 -2.41
C GLY A 58 4.53 -8.46 -2.78
N SER A 59 4.16 -9.41 -1.92
CA SER A 59 2.98 -10.27 -2.11
C SER A 59 1.66 -9.48 -2.13
N ILE A 60 1.59 -8.33 -1.46
CA ILE A 60 0.42 -7.44 -1.51
C ILE A 60 0.17 -6.98 -2.94
N GLY A 61 1.17 -6.36 -3.57
CA GLY A 61 1.08 -5.88 -4.95
C GLY A 61 0.84 -7.00 -5.96
N ALA A 62 1.54 -8.14 -5.81
CA ALA A 62 1.35 -9.29 -6.69
C ALA A 62 -0.10 -9.82 -6.68
N ASN A 63 -0.71 -9.97 -5.51
CA ASN A 63 -2.10 -10.42 -5.41
C ASN A 63 -3.10 -9.36 -5.90
N LEU A 64 -2.77 -8.07 -5.80
CA LEU A 64 -3.57 -7.00 -6.36
C LEU A 64 -3.57 -6.99 -7.89
N GLU A 65 -2.42 -7.25 -8.52
CA GLU A 65 -2.34 -7.42 -9.98
C GLU A 65 -3.09 -8.67 -10.44
N GLU A 66 -2.95 -9.78 -9.73
CA GLU A 66 -3.69 -11.01 -10.05
C GLU A 66 -5.21 -10.84 -9.91
N ALA A 67 -5.68 -10.03 -8.95
CA ALA A 67 -7.10 -9.76 -8.75
C ALA A 67 -7.77 -9.12 -9.97
N ASP A 68 -7.05 -8.26 -10.71
CA ASP A 68 -7.55 -7.54 -11.88
C ASP A 68 -7.85 -8.47 -13.07
N GLY A 69 -7.15 -9.62 -13.15
CA GLY A 69 -7.34 -10.64 -14.19
C GLY A 69 -8.34 -11.75 -13.84
N THR A 70 -9.01 -11.69 -12.68
CA THR A 70 -9.88 -12.78 -12.22
C THR A 70 -11.21 -12.83 -12.99
N LEU A 71 -11.67 -14.05 -13.30
CA LEU A 71 -12.93 -14.27 -14.02
C LEU A 71 -14.15 -14.43 -13.10
N THR A 72 -13.94 -14.61 -11.80
CA THR A 72 -15.03 -14.85 -10.84
C THR A 72 -14.90 -13.96 -9.61
N LYS A 73 -16.05 -13.53 -9.07
CA LYS A 73 -16.11 -12.78 -7.79
C LYS A 73 -15.41 -13.55 -6.65
N LYS A 74 -15.52 -14.88 -6.63
CA LYS A 74 -14.92 -15.72 -5.59
C LYS A 74 -13.40 -15.64 -5.63
N ASP A 75 -12.80 -15.75 -6.81
CA ASP A 75 -11.35 -15.67 -6.97
C ASP A 75 -10.84 -14.24 -6.70
N PHE A 76 -11.53 -13.21 -7.19
CA PHE A 76 -11.26 -11.82 -6.84
C PHE A 76 -11.19 -11.61 -5.31
N ILE A 77 -12.21 -12.07 -4.58
CA ILE A 77 -12.26 -11.97 -3.12
C ILE A 77 -11.09 -12.72 -2.48
N ASN A 78 -10.73 -13.91 -3.00
CA ASN A 78 -9.62 -14.70 -2.49
C ASN A 78 -8.27 -13.96 -2.63
N LYS A 79 -7.99 -13.39 -3.82
CA LYS A 79 -6.77 -12.60 -4.06
C LYS A 79 -6.72 -11.35 -3.16
N MET A 80 -7.82 -10.62 -3.05
CA MET A 80 -7.92 -9.48 -2.13
C MET A 80 -7.72 -9.88 -0.66
N ALA A 81 -8.25 -11.05 -0.25
CA ALA A 81 -8.08 -11.56 1.10
C ALA A 81 -6.64 -11.97 1.41
N ILE A 82 -5.93 -12.53 0.42
CA ILE A 82 -4.50 -12.81 0.51
C ILE A 82 -3.74 -11.50 0.66
N ALA A 83 -3.92 -10.52 -0.25
CA ALA A 83 -3.26 -9.21 -0.13
C ALA A 83 -3.48 -8.57 1.25
N ARG A 84 -4.69 -8.68 1.81
CA ARG A 84 -5.00 -8.18 3.16
C ARG A 84 -4.24 -8.92 4.26
N ARG A 85 -4.10 -10.24 4.14
CA ARG A 85 -3.31 -11.05 5.09
C ARG A 85 -1.85 -10.62 5.06
N GLU A 86 -1.28 -10.47 3.87
CA GLU A 86 0.10 -10.04 3.67
C GLU A 86 0.34 -8.63 4.24
N ALA A 87 -0.61 -7.69 4.07
CA ALA A 87 -0.53 -6.36 4.67
C ALA A 87 -0.51 -6.40 6.23
N ARG A 88 -1.30 -7.29 6.85
CA ARG A 88 -1.23 -7.51 8.31
C ARG A 88 0.12 -8.06 8.73
N GLU A 89 0.66 -8.98 7.95
CA GLU A 89 1.95 -9.60 8.20
C GLU A 89 3.10 -8.60 8.05
N SER A 90 3.11 -7.78 7.00
CA SER A 90 4.10 -6.70 6.84
C SER A 90 4.06 -5.72 8.02
N LYS A 91 2.85 -5.35 8.49
CA LYS A 91 2.70 -4.52 9.69
C LYS A 91 3.33 -5.17 10.92
N TYR A 92 3.16 -6.48 11.09
CA TYR A 92 3.76 -7.22 12.19
C TYR A 92 5.29 -7.22 12.13
N TRP A 93 5.87 -7.50 10.95
CA TRP A 93 7.33 -7.50 10.77
C TRP A 93 7.95 -6.11 11.00
N LEU A 94 7.31 -5.04 10.54
CA LEU A 94 7.73 -3.66 10.83
C LEU A 94 7.78 -3.39 12.34
N ARG A 95 6.76 -3.84 13.09
CA ARG A 95 6.73 -3.71 14.55
C ARG A 95 7.81 -4.56 15.25
N LEU A 96 8.11 -5.76 14.75
CA LEU A 96 9.22 -6.55 15.30
C LEU A 96 10.57 -5.86 15.10
N ILE A 97 10.83 -5.34 13.90
CA ILE A 97 12.05 -4.58 13.61
C ILE A 97 12.13 -3.34 14.51
N GLN A 98 11.01 -2.64 14.73
CA GLN A 98 10.92 -1.51 15.67
C GLN A 98 11.44 -1.90 17.06
N GLN A 99 10.91 -2.98 17.62
CA GLN A 99 11.20 -3.41 18.99
C GLN A 99 12.63 -3.94 19.12
N VAL A 100 13.09 -4.77 18.19
CA VAL A 100 14.44 -5.36 18.25
C VAL A 100 15.53 -4.32 18.09
N ASN A 101 15.34 -3.33 17.22
CA ASN A 101 16.33 -2.27 17.01
C ASN A 101 16.15 -1.06 17.93
N ARG A 102 15.10 -1.03 18.76
CA ARG A 102 14.65 0.20 19.45
C ARG A 102 14.59 1.38 18.48
N LEU A 103 14.08 1.11 17.28
CA LEU A 103 14.14 2.04 16.16
C LEU A 103 12.94 2.97 16.20
N GLU A 104 13.19 4.26 16.32
CA GLU A 104 12.16 5.28 16.20
C GLU A 104 12.56 6.21 15.06
N CYS A 105 11.85 6.10 13.93
CA CYS A 105 12.02 7.03 12.83
C CYS A 105 10.68 7.30 12.11
N PRO A 106 10.52 8.50 11.52
CA PRO A 106 9.29 8.86 10.81
C PRO A 106 8.93 7.90 9.67
N GLU A 107 9.93 7.36 8.97
CA GLU A 107 9.74 6.41 7.87
C GLU A 107 9.07 5.12 8.35
N LEU A 108 9.50 4.57 9.49
CA LEU A 108 8.91 3.38 10.08
C LEU A 108 7.46 3.61 10.53
N VAL A 109 7.18 4.74 11.18
CA VAL A 109 5.82 5.12 11.58
C VAL A 109 4.90 5.21 10.35
N THR A 110 5.40 5.85 9.29
CA THR A 110 4.65 5.99 8.04
C THR A 110 4.41 4.64 7.36
N LEU A 111 5.38 3.72 7.37
CA LEU A 111 5.21 2.36 6.83
C LEU A 111 4.21 1.53 7.62
N ILE A 112 4.24 1.61 8.96
CA ILE A 112 3.26 0.91 9.82
C ILE A 112 1.85 1.47 9.59
N GLY A 113 1.72 2.79 9.47
CA GLY A 113 0.47 3.46 9.13
C GLY A 113 -0.05 3.01 7.77
N GLU A 114 0.81 3.00 6.75
CA GLU A 114 0.46 2.59 5.39
C GLU A 114 0.00 1.13 5.32
N ALA A 115 0.71 0.22 5.99
CA ALA A 115 0.30 -1.18 6.08
C ALA A 115 -1.10 -1.32 6.74
N ASN A 116 -1.41 -0.48 7.73
CA ASN A 116 -2.74 -0.45 8.35
C ASN A 116 -3.82 0.06 7.39
N GLU A 117 -3.55 1.13 6.65
CA GLU A 117 -4.47 1.67 5.65
C GLU A 117 -4.79 0.65 4.56
N LEU A 118 -3.77 -0.07 4.06
CA LEU A 118 -3.96 -1.18 3.12
C LEU A 118 -4.91 -2.24 3.69
N VAL A 119 -4.76 -2.63 4.95
CA VAL A 119 -5.66 -3.59 5.61
C VAL A 119 -7.10 -3.10 5.66
N LEU A 120 -7.31 -1.81 5.98
CA LEU A 120 -8.64 -1.21 6.07
C LEU A 120 -9.31 -1.13 4.69
N ILE A 121 -8.58 -0.66 3.69
CA ILE A 121 -9.09 -0.54 2.31
C ILE A 121 -9.43 -1.90 1.72
N LEU A 122 -8.53 -2.88 1.84
CA LEU A 122 -8.78 -4.23 1.35
C LEU A 122 -9.97 -4.87 2.06
N SER A 123 -10.15 -4.62 3.36
CA SER A 123 -11.34 -5.07 4.09
C SER A 123 -12.63 -4.44 3.57
N ALA A 124 -12.62 -3.13 3.31
CA ALA A 124 -13.76 -2.42 2.74
C ALA A 124 -14.13 -2.94 1.34
N ILE A 125 -13.14 -3.18 0.48
CA ILE A 125 -13.33 -3.77 -0.86
C ILE A 125 -13.97 -5.15 -0.75
N ILE A 126 -13.39 -6.04 0.05
CA ILE A 126 -13.89 -7.41 0.24
C ILE A 126 -15.35 -7.39 0.75
N ASN A 127 -15.65 -6.55 1.74
CA ASN A 127 -16.99 -6.47 2.31
C ASN A 127 -18.00 -5.93 1.30
N LYS A 128 -17.62 -4.91 0.51
CA LYS A 128 -18.48 -4.35 -0.53
C LYS A 128 -18.85 -5.39 -1.59
N VAL A 129 -17.91 -6.23 -2.03
CA VAL A 129 -18.17 -7.28 -3.03
C VAL A 129 -19.02 -8.41 -2.46
N LYS A 130 -18.88 -8.75 -1.17
CA LYS A 130 -19.69 -9.79 -0.53
C LYS A 130 -21.17 -9.42 -0.36
N ILE A 131 -21.47 -8.12 -0.26
CA ILE A 131 -22.83 -7.61 -0.09
C ILE A 131 -23.58 -7.50 -1.45
N GLN A 132 -22.86 -7.59 -2.57
CA GLN A 132 -23.38 -7.47 -3.95
C GLN A 132 -23.50 -8.81 -4.68
#